data_AF-A0A3Q0JH33-F1
#
_entry.id   AF-A0A3Q0JH33-F1
#
_cell.length_a   1.000
_cell.length_b   1.000
_cell.length_c   1.000
_cell.angle_alpha   90.00
_cell.angle_beta   90.00
_cell.angle_gamma   90.00
#
_symmetry.space_group_name_H-M   'P 1'
#
loop_
_entity.id
_entity.type
_entity.pdbx_description
1 polymer ?
#
loop_
_entity_poly.entity_id
_entity_poly.type
_entity_poly.pdbx_seq_one_letter_code
_entity_poly.pdbx_strand_id
1 'polypeptide(L)'
;MGRLKKQGKTLKSFTYTNKEIADDIYAAINSTQFTGVSGDVAFSSQGDRIALTQIEQVINGSYTKLGFYDTQADNLTWFDRERWIGGKVPQDRTQIRKVLRTISVPLVICMWTVATVGILFAVGLIIFNICYRHRRVIASSHPVCNTIMLVGIAFCMSLNFNLPFCEPGLGASVMYNLLYNNPQKLMLLAGCSTVCTTVAEAAKMWNLVVTEYFVSVRLSSVEVKADFGSGLLVVQAQVKILSHNIFA
;
A
#
# COMPACT_ATOMS: atom_id res chain seq x y z
N MET A 1 -2.37 -70.26 -1.95
CA MET A 1 -1.89 -71.48 -2.67
C MET A 1 -2.99 -72.43 -3.17
N GLY A 2 -4.25 -72.29 -2.75
CA GLY A 2 -5.32 -73.16 -3.26
C GLY A 2 -5.65 -73.02 -4.75
N ARG A 3 -5.41 -71.85 -5.36
CA ARG A 3 -5.74 -71.55 -6.78
C ARG A 3 -4.84 -72.32 -7.77
N LEU A 4 -3.52 -72.22 -7.62
CA LEU A 4 -2.55 -72.97 -8.44
C LEU A 4 -2.72 -74.50 -8.33
N LYS A 5 -2.99 -75.00 -7.12
CA LYS A 5 -3.22 -76.44 -6.89
C LYS A 5 -4.48 -76.94 -7.61
N LYS A 6 -5.55 -76.13 -7.68
CA LYS A 6 -6.77 -76.44 -8.45
C LYS A 6 -6.51 -76.51 -9.96
N GLN A 7 -5.51 -75.79 -10.45
CA GLN A 7 -5.09 -75.80 -11.86
C GLN A 7 -4.03 -76.88 -12.17
N GLY A 8 -3.64 -77.72 -11.21
CA GLY A 8 -2.59 -78.73 -11.39
C GLY A 8 -1.17 -78.14 -11.55
N LYS A 9 -0.98 -76.84 -11.29
CA LYS A 9 0.30 -76.14 -11.43
C LYS A 9 1.00 -76.03 -10.08
N THR A 10 2.33 -75.99 -10.09
CA THR A 10 3.14 -75.80 -8.88
C THR A 10 4.03 -74.56 -9.02
N LEU A 11 4.53 -74.03 -7.89
CA LEU A 11 5.49 -72.92 -7.93
C LEU A 11 6.82 -73.31 -8.59
N LYS A 12 7.11 -74.61 -8.73
CA LYS A 12 8.30 -75.12 -9.41
C LYS A 12 8.24 -74.95 -10.93
N SER A 13 7.06 -74.78 -11.51
CA SER A 13 6.87 -74.60 -12.97
C SER A 13 6.79 -73.13 -13.38
N PHE A 14 7.40 -72.22 -12.61
CA PHE A 14 7.41 -70.79 -12.91
C PHE A 14 8.41 -70.45 -14.02
N THR A 15 8.00 -69.59 -14.96
CA THR A 15 8.86 -68.95 -15.96
C THR A 15 8.55 -67.45 -16.00
N TYR A 16 9.53 -66.62 -16.35
CA TYR A 16 9.34 -65.15 -16.45
C TYR A 16 8.31 -64.72 -17.51
N THR A 17 7.99 -65.61 -18.45
CA THR A 17 6.97 -65.38 -19.49
C THR A 17 5.56 -65.77 -19.05
N ASN A 18 5.40 -66.43 -17.89
CA ASN A 18 4.12 -66.97 -17.45
C ASN A 18 3.29 -65.92 -16.69
N LYS A 19 2.47 -65.18 -17.44
CA LYS A 19 1.56 -64.16 -16.90
C LYS A 19 0.49 -64.72 -15.96
N GLU A 20 0.00 -65.95 -16.19
CA GLU A 20 -1.06 -66.53 -15.37
C GLU A 20 -0.65 -66.72 -13.90
N ILE A 21 0.57 -67.21 -13.67
CA ILE A 21 1.10 -67.36 -12.31
C ILE A 21 1.33 -65.99 -11.68
N ALA A 22 1.77 -64.99 -12.46
CA ALA A 22 1.95 -63.62 -11.99
C ALA A 22 0.62 -62.98 -11.56
N ASP A 23 -0.44 -63.12 -12.34
CA ASP A 23 -1.77 -62.60 -12.03
C ASP A 23 -2.35 -63.26 -10.75
N ASP A 24 -2.14 -64.56 -10.57
CA ASP A 24 -2.53 -65.29 -9.36
C ASP A 24 -1.78 -64.80 -8.10
N ILE A 25 -0.48 -64.54 -8.22
CA ILE A 25 0.35 -63.97 -7.15
C ILE A 25 -0.11 -62.54 -6.85
N TYR A 26 -0.34 -61.72 -7.87
CA TYR A 26 -0.82 -60.35 -7.71
C TYR A 26 -2.16 -60.30 -6.98
N ALA A 27 -3.11 -61.16 -7.36
CA ALA A 27 -4.41 -61.27 -6.69
C ALA A 27 -4.29 -61.76 -5.24
N ALA A 28 -3.30 -62.61 -4.95
CA ALA A 28 -3.01 -63.03 -3.58
C ALA A 28 -2.45 -61.85 -2.76
N ILE A 29 -1.49 -61.09 -3.30
CA ILE A 29 -0.91 -59.90 -2.64
C ILE A 29 -1.99 -58.85 -2.34
N ASN A 30 -2.81 -58.52 -3.33
CA ASN A 30 -3.87 -57.52 -3.19
C ASN A 30 -4.95 -57.91 -2.15
N SER A 31 -5.06 -59.19 -1.78
CA SER A 31 -5.99 -59.68 -0.75
C SER A 31 -5.29 -60.01 0.58
N THR A 32 -3.99 -59.74 0.70
CA THR A 32 -3.27 -59.96 1.96
C THR A 32 -3.51 -58.82 2.94
N GLN A 33 -3.95 -59.18 4.15
CA GLN A 33 -4.03 -58.29 5.30
C GLN A 33 -3.62 -59.09 6.54
N PHE A 34 -2.61 -58.60 7.26
CA PHE A 34 -2.14 -59.22 8.50
C PHE A 34 -1.50 -58.18 9.42
N THR A 35 -1.49 -58.45 10.72
CA THR A 35 -0.82 -57.60 11.72
C THR A 35 0.64 -58.01 11.86
N GLY A 36 1.56 -57.08 11.58
CA GLY A 36 3.01 -57.25 11.75
C GLY A 36 3.57 -56.42 12.91
N VAL A 37 4.90 -56.43 13.07
CA VAL A 37 5.61 -55.67 14.12
C VAL A 37 5.41 -54.15 13.98
N SER A 38 5.25 -53.67 12.75
CA SER A 38 5.01 -52.24 12.45
C SER A 38 3.53 -51.87 12.36
N GLY A 39 2.63 -52.77 12.79
CA GLY A 39 1.18 -52.60 12.67
C GLY A 39 0.59 -53.39 11.51
N ASP A 40 -0.63 -53.05 11.12
CA ASP A 40 -1.32 -53.73 10.03
C ASP A 40 -0.62 -53.50 8.69
N VAL A 41 -0.55 -54.57 7.90
CA VAL A 41 0.06 -54.59 6.58
C VAL A 41 -1.04 -54.90 5.58
N ALA A 42 -1.34 -53.92 4.73
CA ALA A 42 -2.21 -54.05 3.58
C ALA A 42 -1.63 -53.25 2.41
N PHE A 43 -2.00 -53.62 1.19
CA PHE A 43 -1.52 -52.97 -0.03
C PHE A 43 -2.67 -52.28 -0.77
N SER A 44 -2.38 -51.13 -1.37
CA SER A 44 -3.31 -50.44 -2.26
C SER A 44 -3.38 -51.16 -3.60
N SER A 45 -4.38 -50.83 -4.42
CA SER A 45 -4.50 -51.34 -5.80
C SER A 45 -3.34 -50.94 -6.70
N GLN A 46 -2.54 -49.95 -6.30
CA GLN A 46 -1.33 -49.47 -6.99
C GLN A 46 -0.05 -50.14 -6.46
N GLY A 47 -0.14 -50.94 -5.39
CA GLY A 47 0.98 -51.65 -4.78
C GLY A 47 1.65 -50.94 -3.59
N ASP A 48 1.14 -49.77 -3.18
CA ASP A 48 1.68 -49.04 -2.03
C ASP A 48 1.22 -49.66 -0.71
N ARG A 49 2.09 -49.66 0.29
CA ARG A 49 1.71 -50.10 1.63
C ARG A 49 0.84 -49.05 2.31
N ILE A 50 -0.32 -49.47 2.80
CA ILE A 50 -1.21 -48.64 3.61
C ILE A 50 -0.66 -48.62 5.03
N ALA A 51 -0.32 -47.43 5.54
CA ALA A 51 0.18 -47.22 6.89
C ALA A 51 -0.24 -45.85 7.42
N LEU A 52 -0.28 -45.72 8.76
CA LEU A 52 -0.56 -44.45 9.42
C LEU A 52 0.61 -43.49 9.22
N THR A 53 0.31 -42.24 8.84
CA THR A 53 1.32 -41.18 8.73
C THR A 53 1.49 -40.50 10.08
N GLN A 54 2.71 -40.51 10.63
CA GLN A 54 3.04 -39.85 11.90
C GLN A 54 3.46 -38.40 11.67
N ILE A 55 2.89 -37.48 12.45
CA ILE A 55 3.20 -36.03 12.39
C ILE A 55 3.97 -35.65 13.66
N GLU A 56 5.10 -34.98 13.49
CA GLU A 56 6.00 -34.56 14.58
C GLU A 56 6.40 -33.09 14.46
N GLN A 57 6.68 -32.48 15.61
CA GLN A 57 7.25 -31.14 15.69
C GLN A 57 8.47 -31.13 16.62
N VAL A 58 9.52 -30.40 16.23
CA VAL A 58 10.68 -30.15 17.09
C VAL A 58 10.33 -29.06 18.10
N ILE A 59 10.32 -29.40 19.39
CA ILE A 59 10.04 -28.48 20.49
C ILE A 59 11.20 -28.59 21.48
N ASN A 60 11.89 -27.47 21.76
CA ASN A 60 13.05 -27.41 22.66
C ASN A 60 14.16 -28.44 22.33
N GLY A 61 14.40 -28.70 21.04
CA GLY A 61 15.41 -29.65 20.59
C GLY A 61 15.00 -31.13 20.64
N SER A 62 13.75 -31.44 21.03
CA SER A 62 13.21 -32.81 21.03
C SER A 62 12.06 -32.96 20.03
N TYR A 63 12.03 -34.09 19.32
CA TYR A 63 10.90 -34.47 18.47
C TYR A 63 9.71 -34.89 19.34
N THR A 64 8.58 -34.21 19.15
CA THR A 64 7.32 -34.48 19.86
C THR A 64 6.25 -34.89 18.86
N LYS A 65 5.60 -36.05 19.10
CA LYS A 65 4.51 -36.56 18.25
C LYS A 65 3.23 -35.76 18.47
N LEU A 66 2.71 -35.19 17.38
CA LEU A 66 1.51 -34.36 17.34
C LEU A 66 0.25 -35.14 16.93
N GLY A 67 0.39 -36.18 16.13
CA GLY A 67 -0.76 -36.94 15.67
C GLY A 67 -0.44 -38.04 14.68
N PHE A 68 -1.49 -38.77 14.29
CA PHE A 68 -1.45 -39.76 13.21
C PHE A 68 -2.59 -39.50 12.23
N TYR A 69 -2.28 -39.64 10.94
CA TYR A 69 -3.26 -39.54 9.86
C TYR A 69 -3.46 -40.91 9.20
N ASP A 70 -4.70 -41.35 9.17
CA ASP A 70 -5.14 -42.55 8.46
C ASP A 70 -5.67 -42.18 7.07
N THR A 71 -4.98 -42.63 6.03
CA THR A 71 -5.33 -42.38 4.63
C THR A 71 -6.55 -43.18 4.15
N GLN A 72 -6.89 -44.28 4.81
CA GLN A 72 -8.04 -45.12 4.45
C GLN A 72 -9.34 -44.55 5.02
N ALA A 73 -9.29 -44.19 6.32
CA ALA A 73 -10.45 -43.69 7.05
C ALA A 73 -10.64 -42.18 6.92
N ASP A 74 -9.71 -41.48 6.26
CA ASP A 74 -9.65 -40.00 6.21
C ASP A 74 -9.75 -39.40 7.61
N ASN A 75 -9.01 -39.99 8.55
CA ASN A 75 -9.12 -39.67 9.98
C ASN A 75 -7.80 -39.12 10.52
N LEU A 76 -7.86 -37.90 11.04
CA LEU A 76 -6.75 -37.24 11.70
C LEU A 76 -6.91 -37.32 13.21
N THR A 77 -6.05 -38.13 13.84
CA THR A 77 -5.91 -38.13 15.29
C THR A 77 -4.90 -37.06 15.69
N TRP A 78 -5.33 -36.04 16.42
CA TRP A 78 -4.50 -34.92 16.83
C TRP A 78 -4.41 -34.83 18.36
N PHE A 79 -3.23 -34.53 18.89
CA PHE A 79 -2.95 -34.52 20.33
C PHE A 79 -2.87 -33.12 20.96
N ASP A 80 -3.07 -32.05 20.18
CA ASP A 80 -3.06 -30.65 20.66
C ASP A 80 -1.78 -30.28 21.45
N ARG A 81 -0.62 -30.80 21.02
CA ARG A 81 0.70 -30.57 21.65
C ARG A 81 1.60 -29.63 20.85
N GLU A 82 1.07 -29.02 19.80
CA GLU A 82 1.85 -28.12 18.95
C GLU A 82 2.21 -26.83 19.67
N ARG A 83 3.40 -26.32 19.37
CA ARG A 83 3.90 -25.07 19.94
C ARG A 83 4.31 -24.10 18.84
N TRP A 84 3.52 -23.06 18.66
CA TRP A 84 3.82 -21.97 17.74
C TRP A 84 4.45 -20.79 18.46
N ILE A 85 5.29 -20.04 17.75
CA ILE A 85 5.84 -18.77 18.27
C ILE A 85 4.66 -17.81 18.48
N GLY A 86 4.48 -17.32 19.71
CA GLY A 86 3.36 -16.46 20.06
C GLY A 86 2.01 -17.18 20.19
N GLY A 87 1.97 -18.52 20.26
CA GLY A 87 0.76 -19.30 20.54
C GLY A 87 -0.29 -19.29 19.42
N LYS A 88 0.03 -18.75 18.25
CA LYS A 88 -0.88 -18.67 17.10
C LYS A 88 -0.23 -19.29 15.87
N VAL A 89 -1.03 -20.06 15.12
CA VAL A 89 -0.62 -20.61 13.83
C VAL A 89 -0.27 -19.47 12.86
N PRO A 90 0.91 -19.49 12.24
CA PRO A 90 1.31 -18.47 11.27
C PRO A 90 0.32 -18.42 10.11
N GLN A 91 0.08 -17.21 9.59
CA GLN A 91 -0.83 -17.01 8.47
C GLN A 91 -0.10 -17.26 7.13
N ASP A 92 -0.85 -17.67 6.11
CA ASP A 92 -0.35 -17.92 4.75
C ASP A 92 0.22 -16.65 4.08
N ARG A 93 -0.40 -15.49 4.35
CA ARG A 93 -0.02 -14.19 3.76
C ARG A 93 -0.23 -13.04 4.72
N THR A 94 0.40 -11.91 4.39
CA THR A 94 0.21 -10.64 5.10
C THR A 94 -1.18 -10.05 4.82
N GLN A 95 -1.92 -9.71 5.87
CA GLN A 95 -3.20 -9.00 5.75
C GLN A 95 -2.96 -7.48 5.62
N ILE A 96 -3.22 -6.92 4.45
CA ILE A 96 -3.09 -5.48 4.19
C ILE A 96 -4.29 -4.75 4.80
N ARG A 97 -4.05 -3.93 5.82
CA ARG A 97 -5.07 -3.05 6.42
C ARG A 97 -4.86 -1.62 5.92
N LYS A 98 -5.83 -1.09 5.17
CA LYS A 98 -5.84 0.32 4.79
C LYS A 98 -6.27 1.14 6.01
N VAL A 99 -5.38 1.98 6.52
CA VAL A 99 -5.66 2.88 7.64
C VAL A 99 -5.62 4.32 7.12
N LEU A 100 -6.73 5.04 7.27
CA LEU A 100 -6.77 6.48 6.99
C LEU A 100 -5.94 7.20 8.06
N ARG A 101 -4.89 7.91 7.63
CA ARG A 101 -4.16 8.81 8.52
C ARG A 101 -4.90 10.14 8.59
N THR A 102 -5.60 10.37 9.69
CA THR A 102 -6.25 11.65 9.99
C THR A 102 -5.31 12.56 10.77
N ILE A 103 -5.60 13.86 10.73
CA ILE A 103 -4.85 14.88 11.48
C ILE A 103 -5.24 14.78 12.95
N SER A 104 -4.28 14.96 13.86
CA SER A 104 -4.55 14.93 15.29
C SER A 104 -5.53 16.05 15.70
N VAL A 105 -6.59 15.69 16.43
CA VAL A 105 -7.61 16.62 16.95
C VAL A 105 -7.04 17.86 17.66
N PRO A 106 -6.03 17.78 18.56
CA PRO A 106 -5.51 18.97 19.23
C PRO A 106 -4.89 19.99 18.26
N LEU A 107 -4.23 19.51 17.20
CA LEU A 107 -3.63 20.38 16.19
C LEU A 107 -4.71 21.12 15.39
N VAL A 108 -5.83 20.45 15.08
CA VAL A 108 -6.98 21.08 14.41
C VAL A 108 -7.55 22.22 15.26
N ILE A 109 -7.70 22.01 16.56
CA ILE A 109 -8.21 23.03 17.49
C ILE A 109 -7.27 24.24 17.50
N CYS A 110 -5.96 24.03 17.67
CA CYS A 110 -4.98 25.12 17.65
C CYS A 110 -5.03 25.91 16.33
N MET A 111 -5.06 25.22 15.20
CA MET A 111 -5.12 25.84 13.87
C MET A 111 -6.38 26.70 13.70
N TRP A 112 -7.55 26.21 14.15
CA TRP A 112 -8.80 26.97 14.09
C TRP A 112 -8.76 28.21 14.97
N THR A 113 -8.20 28.14 16.18
CA THR A 113 -8.10 29.31 17.06
C THR A 113 -7.20 30.40 16.47
N VAL A 114 -6.09 30.04 15.82
CA VAL A 114 -5.21 31.01 15.16
C VAL A 114 -5.89 31.62 13.94
N ALA A 115 -6.61 30.81 13.16
CA ALA A 115 -7.33 31.28 11.98
C ALA A 115 -8.46 32.26 12.34
N THR A 116 -9.23 31.99 13.39
CA THR A 116 -10.30 32.91 13.84
C THR A 116 -9.73 34.25 14.29
N VAL A 117 -8.64 34.25 15.07
CA VAL A 117 -7.95 35.48 15.49
C VAL A 117 -7.43 36.28 14.29
N GLY A 118 -6.85 35.59 13.30
CA GLY A 118 -6.38 36.23 12.06
C GLY A 118 -7.49 36.88 11.24
N ILE A 119 -8.66 36.23 11.15
CA ILE A 119 -9.83 36.77 10.43
C ILE A 119 -10.37 38.02 11.15
N LEU A 120 -10.52 37.97 12.48
CA LEU A 120 -10.98 39.12 13.26
C LEU A 120 -10.04 40.32 13.08
N PHE A 121 -8.73 40.08 13.10
CA PHE A 121 -7.74 41.12 12.88
C PHE A 121 -7.80 41.70 11.45
N ALA A 122 -7.94 40.85 10.43
CA ALA A 122 -8.08 41.28 9.04
C ALA A 122 -9.34 42.13 8.83
N VAL A 123 -10.47 41.73 9.41
CA VAL A 123 -11.73 42.51 9.36
C VAL A 123 -11.56 43.87 10.04
N GLY A 124 -10.89 43.92 11.20
CA GLY A 124 -10.55 45.18 11.87
C GLY A 124 -9.72 46.12 10.99
N LEU A 125 -8.69 45.59 10.31
CA LEU A 125 -7.88 46.37 9.37
C LEU A 125 -8.65 46.81 8.13
N ILE A 126 -9.62 46.01 7.64
CA ILE A 126 -10.50 46.41 6.53
C ILE A 126 -11.39 47.58 6.97
N ILE A 127 -12.03 47.47 8.15
CA ILE A 127 -12.85 48.55 8.71
C ILE A 127 -12.02 49.82 8.89
N PHE A 128 -10.81 49.71 9.45
CA PHE A 128 -9.89 50.83 9.59
C PHE A 128 -9.54 51.48 8.25
N ASN A 129 -9.21 50.67 7.23
CA ASN A 129 -8.91 51.16 5.88
C ASN A 129 -10.10 51.86 5.21
N ILE A 130 -11.33 51.46 5.52
CA ILE A 130 -12.55 52.10 5.00
C ILE A 130 -12.84 53.41 5.75
N CYS A 131 -12.85 53.39 7.08
CA CYS A 131 -13.19 54.56 7.91
C CYS A 131 -12.21 55.72 7.74
N TYR A 132 -10.91 55.43 7.64
CA TYR A 132 -9.88 56.46 7.53
C TYR A 132 -9.38 56.69 6.08
N ARG A 133 -10.14 56.24 5.08
CA ARG A 133 -9.80 56.34 3.65
C ARG A 133 -9.44 57.77 3.20
N HIS A 134 -10.03 58.78 3.83
CA HIS A 134 -9.82 60.20 3.48
C HIS A 134 -8.50 60.79 4.03
N ARG A 135 -7.79 60.11 4.94
CA ARG A 135 -6.48 60.59 5.43
C ARG A 135 -5.42 60.41 4.34
N ARG A 136 -4.65 61.47 4.03
CA ARG A 136 -3.63 61.47 2.97
C ARG A 136 -2.63 60.30 3.07
N VAL A 137 -2.24 59.92 4.30
CA VAL A 137 -1.31 58.80 4.56
C VAL A 137 -1.86 57.45 4.08
N ILE A 138 -3.17 57.21 4.27
CA ILE A 138 -3.84 55.95 3.88
C ILE A 138 -4.24 56.00 2.39
N ALA A 139 -4.54 57.18 1.87
CA ALA A 139 -4.81 57.38 0.46
C ALA A 139 -3.56 57.14 -0.41
N SER A 140 -2.36 57.54 0.06
CA SER A 140 -1.09 57.28 -0.64
C SER A 140 -0.67 55.82 -0.65
N SER A 141 -1.22 54.97 0.24
CA SER A 141 -0.87 53.54 0.35
C SER A 141 -1.70 52.61 -0.54
N HIS A 142 -2.39 53.13 -1.57
CA HIS A 142 -3.23 52.34 -2.49
C HIS A 142 -4.27 51.46 -1.75
N PRO A 143 -5.29 52.08 -1.12
CA PRO A 143 -6.22 51.37 -0.21
C PRO A 143 -7.03 50.26 -0.89
N VAL A 144 -7.23 50.33 -2.21
CA VAL A 144 -7.93 49.28 -2.97
C VAL A 144 -7.11 48.00 -3.01
N CYS A 145 -5.81 48.07 -3.33
CA CYS A 145 -4.93 46.90 -3.33
C CYS A 145 -4.79 46.29 -1.93
N ASN A 146 -4.65 47.12 -0.89
CA ASN A 146 -4.57 46.64 0.50
C ASN A 146 -5.87 45.97 0.95
N THR A 147 -7.03 46.49 0.53
CA THR A 147 -8.33 45.86 0.84
C THR A 147 -8.48 44.53 0.13
N ILE A 148 -8.10 44.43 -1.15
CA ILE A 148 -8.11 43.16 -1.91
C ILE A 148 -7.20 42.11 -1.25
N MET A 149 -6.01 42.52 -0.81
CA MET A 149 -5.08 41.63 -0.09
C MET A 149 -5.67 41.13 1.23
N LEU A 150 -6.28 42.01 2.03
CA LEU A 150 -6.90 41.63 3.30
C LEU A 150 -8.11 40.70 3.11
N VAL A 151 -8.91 40.93 2.06
CA VAL A 151 -10.00 40.01 1.68
C VAL A 151 -9.46 38.64 1.27
N GLY A 152 -8.36 38.60 0.50
CA GLY A 152 -7.68 37.35 0.14
C GLY A 152 -7.17 36.57 1.35
N ILE A 153 -6.57 37.26 2.32
CA ILE A 153 -6.10 36.64 3.58
C ILE A 153 -7.28 36.09 4.38
N ALA A 154 -8.38 36.83 4.52
CA ALA A 154 -9.57 36.37 5.22
C ALA A 154 -10.19 35.12 4.56
N PHE A 155 -10.25 35.10 3.22
CA PHE A 155 -10.73 33.94 2.46
C PHE A 155 -9.82 32.73 2.63
N CYS A 156 -8.50 32.90 2.51
CA CYS A 156 -7.53 31.81 2.71
C CYS A 156 -7.61 31.22 4.11
N MET A 157 -7.70 32.06 5.14
CA MET A 157 -7.86 31.61 6.53
C MET A 157 -9.17 30.83 6.73
N SER A 158 -10.25 31.24 6.06
CA SER A 158 -11.55 30.55 6.13
C SER A 158 -11.54 29.14 5.51
N LEU A 159 -10.65 28.86 4.56
CA LEU A 159 -10.53 27.52 3.98
C LEU A 159 -9.98 26.49 4.99
N ASN A 160 -9.25 26.92 6.03
CA ASN A 160 -8.71 26.03 7.07
C ASN A 160 -9.80 25.32 7.89
N PHE A 161 -11.03 25.83 7.91
CA PHE A 161 -12.15 25.16 8.59
C PHE A 161 -12.59 23.88 7.88
N ASN A 162 -12.36 23.78 6.57
CA ASN A 162 -12.68 22.58 5.77
C ASN A 162 -11.55 21.55 5.75
N LEU A 163 -10.37 21.88 6.28
CA LEU A 163 -9.20 20.99 6.30
C LEU A 163 -9.44 19.61 6.95
N PRO A 164 -10.15 19.47 8.10
CA PRO A 164 -10.37 18.15 8.71
C PRO A 164 -11.32 17.25 7.91
N PHE A 165 -12.11 17.81 6.99
CA PHE A 165 -12.96 17.06 6.08
C PHE A 165 -12.26 16.71 4.76
N CYS A 166 -11.03 17.20 4.56
CA CYS A 166 -10.24 16.90 3.37
C CYS A 166 -9.56 15.53 3.54
N GLU A 167 -9.84 14.60 2.64
CA GLU A 167 -9.11 13.34 2.55
C GLU A 167 -7.87 13.52 1.65
N PRO A 168 -6.65 13.68 2.22
CA PRO A 168 -5.44 13.86 1.40
C PRO A 168 -5.16 12.63 0.51
N GLY A 169 -5.60 11.44 0.94
CA GLY A 169 -5.48 10.21 0.17
C GLY A 169 -6.28 10.24 -1.13
N LEU A 170 -7.50 10.78 -1.10
CA LEU A 170 -8.32 10.91 -2.30
C LEU A 170 -7.69 11.91 -3.27
N GLY A 171 -7.28 13.09 -2.77
CA GLY A 171 -6.63 14.12 -3.58
C GLY A 171 -5.33 13.64 -4.23
N ALA A 172 -4.46 12.95 -3.47
CA ALA A 172 -3.24 12.36 -4.01
C ALA A 172 -3.54 11.28 -5.05
N SER A 173 -4.50 10.39 -4.80
CA SER A 173 -4.86 9.31 -5.73
C SER A 173 -5.38 9.86 -7.07
N VAL A 174 -6.19 10.91 -7.03
CA VAL A 174 -6.71 11.59 -8.22
C VAL A 174 -5.57 12.31 -8.94
N MET A 175 -4.67 12.98 -8.21
CA MET A 175 -3.48 13.59 -8.80
C MET A 175 -2.61 12.57 -9.53
N TYR A 176 -2.27 11.45 -8.89
CA TYR A 176 -1.50 10.37 -9.52
C TYR A 176 -2.23 9.81 -10.75
N ASN A 177 -3.54 9.62 -10.67
CA ASN A 177 -4.33 9.16 -11.80
C ASN A 177 -4.24 10.14 -12.99
N LEU A 178 -4.31 11.45 -12.75
CA LEU A 178 -4.20 12.48 -13.78
C LEU A 178 -2.77 12.67 -14.35
N LEU A 179 -1.73 12.25 -13.61
CA LEU A 179 -0.35 12.28 -14.08
C LEU A 179 -0.01 11.08 -14.97
N TYR A 180 -0.51 9.90 -14.61
CA TYR A 180 -0.12 8.64 -15.26
C TYR A 180 -1.16 8.15 -16.30
N ASN A 181 -2.42 8.56 -16.21
CA ASN A 181 -3.48 8.18 -17.15
C ASN A 181 -3.96 9.38 -17.97
N ASN A 182 -4.43 9.11 -19.20
CA ASN A 182 -4.90 10.15 -20.12
C ASN A 182 -6.28 10.71 -19.70
N PRO A 183 -6.54 12.03 -19.90
CA PRO A 183 -5.65 13.04 -20.48
C PRO A 183 -4.70 13.63 -19.42
N GLN A 184 -3.39 13.58 -19.71
CA GLN A 184 -2.38 14.20 -18.86
C GLN A 184 -2.59 15.72 -18.79
N LYS A 185 -2.81 16.24 -17.59
CA LYS A 185 -2.98 17.68 -17.36
C LYS A 185 -1.61 18.34 -17.27
N LEU A 186 -1.31 19.27 -18.18
CA LEU A 186 -0.03 19.98 -18.23
C LEU A 186 0.11 21.10 -17.18
N MET A 187 -0.98 21.52 -16.54
CA MET A 187 -0.97 22.67 -15.62
C MET A 187 -1.53 22.30 -14.24
N LEU A 188 -0.77 22.60 -13.20
CA LEU A 188 -1.15 22.43 -11.79
C LEU A 188 -1.30 23.80 -11.13
N LEU A 189 -2.46 24.04 -10.51
CA LEU A 189 -2.68 25.24 -9.70
C LEU A 189 -2.31 24.93 -8.25
N ALA A 190 -1.28 25.59 -7.73
CA ALA A 190 -0.79 25.38 -6.36
C ALA A 190 -1.12 26.60 -5.48
N GLY A 191 -1.27 26.37 -4.17
CA GLY A 191 -1.51 27.42 -3.18
C GLY A 191 -0.25 28.24 -2.86
N CYS A 192 -0.27 28.98 -1.75
CA CYS A 192 0.81 29.90 -1.34
C CYS A 192 1.71 29.36 -0.20
N SER A 193 1.77 28.04 -0.01
CA SER A 193 2.48 27.43 1.12
C SER A 193 3.92 27.06 0.80
N THR A 194 4.75 26.84 1.82
CA THR A 194 6.10 26.23 1.68
C THR A 194 6.06 24.83 1.07
N VAL A 195 4.89 24.19 0.98
CA VAL A 195 4.72 22.91 0.27
C VAL A 195 4.77 23.14 -1.25
N CYS A 196 4.37 24.31 -1.73
CA CYS A 196 4.33 24.64 -3.16
C CYS A 196 5.72 24.71 -3.78
N THR A 197 6.75 25.08 -3.02
CA THR A 197 8.14 25.04 -3.49
C THR A 197 8.58 23.61 -3.81
N THR A 198 8.27 22.66 -2.92
CA THR A 198 8.60 21.24 -3.15
C THR A 198 7.81 20.64 -4.31
N VAL A 199 6.55 21.07 -4.49
CA VAL A 199 5.73 20.67 -5.64
C VAL A 199 6.28 21.26 -6.94
N ALA A 200 6.73 22.51 -6.96
CA ALA A 200 7.35 23.15 -8.11
C ALA A 200 8.71 22.52 -8.48
N GLU A 201 9.50 22.12 -7.48
CA GLU A 201 10.74 21.36 -7.71
C GLU A 201 10.45 19.98 -8.32
N ALA A 202 9.44 19.28 -7.81
CA ALA A 202 9.02 17.97 -8.30
C ALA A 202 8.35 18.04 -9.69
N ALA A 203 7.64 19.14 -9.99
CA ALA A 203 6.92 19.34 -11.26
C ALA A 203 7.83 19.25 -12.50
N LYS A 204 9.13 19.57 -12.35
CA LYS A 204 10.14 19.41 -13.41
C LYS A 204 10.26 17.95 -13.88
N MET A 205 10.05 16.98 -12.99
CA MET A 205 10.16 15.56 -13.35
C MET A 205 9.06 15.11 -14.32
N TRP A 206 7.93 15.82 -14.35
CA TRP A 206 6.77 15.49 -15.19
C TRP A 206 6.46 16.57 -16.25
N ASN A 207 7.37 17.54 -16.47
CA ASN A 207 7.19 18.66 -17.39
C ASN A 207 5.86 19.42 -17.21
N LEU A 208 5.47 19.65 -15.95
CA LEU A 208 4.23 20.35 -15.58
C LEU A 208 4.48 21.85 -15.42
N VAL A 209 3.54 22.66 -15.89
CA VAL A 209 3.46 24.09 -15.57
C VAL A 209 2.76 24.26 -14.23
N VAL A 210 3.40 24.91 -13.26
CA VAL A 210 2.80 25.22 -11.97
C VAL A 210 2.47 26.71 -11.91
N THR A 211 1.22 27.04 -11.62
CA THR A 211 0.77 28.44 -11.45
C THR A 211 0.26 28.62 -10.03
N GLU A 212 0.74 29.67 -9.35
CA GLU A 212 0.37 29.98 -7.97
C GLU A 212 -0.64 31.13 -7.89
N TYR A 213 -1.66 30.99 -7.04
CA TYR A 213 -2.53 32.11 -6.65
C TYR A 213 -2.01 32.71 -5.32
N PHE A 214 -1.15 33.74 -5.42
CA PHE A 214 -0.65 34.71 -4.41
C PHE A 214 -0.88 34.45 -2.89
N VAL A 215 0.19 34.38 -2.08
CA VAL A 215 0.91 35.48 -1.37
C VAL A 215 1.98 34.83 -0.47
N SER A 216 3.24 34.80 -0.91
CA SER A 216 4.36 35.11 -0.03
C SER A 216 5.46 35.77 -0.86
N VAL A 217 5.83 37.00 -0.49
CA VAL A 217 7.00 37.67 -1.06
C VAL A 217 8.22 37.03 -0.42
N ARG A 218 8.77 35.99 -1.04
CA ARG A 218 10.18 35.65 -0.88
C ARG A 218 10.83 35.88 -2.23
N LEU A 219 11.51 37.04 -2.36
CA LEU A 219 12.48 37.27 -3.43
C LEU A 219 13.62 36.25 -3.23
N SER A 220 13.49 35.07 -3.84
CA SER A 220 14.66 34.44 -4.45
C SER A 220 14.76 35.03 -5.84
N SER A 221 15.85 35.74 -6.15
CA SER A 221 16.10 36.39 -7.42
C SER A 221 15.96 35.41 -8.59
N VAL A 222 14.76 35.32 -9.15
CA VAL A 222 14.47 34.71 -10.44
C VAL A 222 14.11 35.88 -11.33
N GLU A 223 15.02 36.22 -12.24
CA GLU A 223 14.81 37.30 -13.18
C GLU A 223 13.74 36.87 -14.19
N VAL A 224 12.51 37.36 -13.98
CA VAL A 224 11.35 37.10 -14.85
C VAL A 224 11.40 38.08 -16.00
N LYS A 225 11.71 37.61 -17.21
CA LYS A 225 11.57 38.40 -18.43
C LYS A 225 10.16 38.20 -18.98
N ALA A 226 9.29 39.19 -18.78
CA ALA A 226 7.95 39.20 -19.34
C ALA A 226 8.01 39.73 -20.78
N ASP A 227 7.83 38.87 -21.77
CA ASP A 227 7.63 39.31 -23.15
C ASP A 227 6.14 39.61 -23.38
N PHE A 228 5.85 40.88 -23.66
CA PHE A 228 4.52 41.36 -24.04
C PHE A 228 4.30 41.09 -25.53
N GLY A 229 3.76 39.92 -25.85
CA GLY A 229 3.33 39.57 -27.20
C GLY A 229 2.03 38.76 -27.18
N SER A 230 0.95 39.36 -27.69
CA SER A 230 -0.34 38.73 -27.99
C SER A 230 -1.10 38.05 -26.83
N GLY A 231 -1.75 38.86 -25.97
CA GLY A 231 -3.05 38.55 -25.32
C GLY A 231 -3.18 37.34 -24.39
N LEU A 232 -2.15 36.51 -24.22
CA LEU A 232 -2.16 35.33 -23.36
C LEU A 232 -0.89 35.33 -22.53
N LEU A 233 -1.03 35.45 -21.21
CA LEU A 233 0.10 35.49 -20.28
C LEU A 233 0.65 34.06 -20.10
N VAL A 234 1.58 33.67 -20.97
CA VAL A 234 2.29 32.38 -20.88
C VAL A 234 3.58 32.59 -20.08
N VAL A 235 3.60 32.12 -18.83
CA VAL A 235 4.81 32.12 -18.00
C VAL A 235 5.60 30.85 -18.30
N GLN A 236 6.61 30.95 -19.17
CA GLN A 236 7.59 29.89 -19.41
C GLN A 236 8.74 30.02 -18.40
N ALA A 237 8.86 29.08 -17.48
CA ALA A 237 10.02 28.99 -16.58
C ALA A 237 11.15 28.20 -17.27
N GLN A 238 12.19 28.89 -17.73
CA GLN A 238 13.44 28.25 -18.19
C GLN A 238 14.49 28.34 -17.08
N VAL A 239 14.99 27.20 -16.62
CA VAL A 239 16.03 27.11 -15.59
C VAL A 239 17.40 27.30 -16.24
N LYS A 240 18.05 28.44 -16.00
CA LYS A 240 19.44 28.66 -16.41
C LYS A 240 20.37 28.38 -15.22
N ILE A 241 21.12 27.28 -15.28
CA ILE A 241 22.14 26.93 -14.28
C ILE A 241 23.36 27.84 -14.55
N LEU A 242 23.59 28.82 -13.69
CA LEU A 242 24.82 29.62 -13.70
C LEU A 242 25.91 28.86 -12.93
N SER A 243 26.85 28.24 -13.66
CA SER A 243 28.11 27.77 -13.05
C SER A 243 29.01 28.98 -12.80
N HIS A 244 29.19 29.36 -11.54
CA HIS A 244 30.24 30.31 -11.17
C HIS A 244 31.60 29.60 -11.25
N ASN A 245 32.39 29.92 -12.28
CA ASN A 245 33.82 29.65 -12.31
C ASN A 245 34.51 30.53 -11.26
N ILE A 246 34.99 29.90 -10.19
CA ILE A 246 36.05 30.45 -9.34
C ILE A 246 37.36 29.91 -9.91
N PHE A 247 38.03 30.73 -10.73
CA PHE A 247 39.48 30.67 -10.96
C PHE A 247 39.95 32.05 -11.43
N ALA A 248 41.10 32.46 -10.88
CA ALA A 248 41.79 33.76 -10.94
C ALA A 248 41.29 34.80 -9.93
#